data_AF-A0A7I2V5L2-F1
#
_entry.id   AF-A0A7I2V5L2-F1
#
_cell.length_a   1.000
_cell.length_b   1.000
_cell.length_c   1.000
_cell.angle_alpha   90.00
_cell.angle_beta   90.00
_cell.angle_gamma   90.00
#
_symmetry.space_group_name_H-M   'P 1'
#
loop_
_entity.id
_entity.type
_entity.pdbx_description
1 polymer ?
#
loop_
_entity_poly.entity_id
_entity_poly.type
_entity_poly.pdbx_seq_one_letter_code
_entity_poly.pdbx_strand_id
1 'polypeptide(L)'
;MGITLHLLLHSDRDPIPDVPAVYFVMPTEENIDRMCQDLRNQLYESYYLNFISAISRSKLEDIANAALAASAVTQVAKVFDQYLNFITLEDDMFVLCNQNKELVSYRAINRPDITDTEMETVMDTIVDSLFCFFVTLGLGDTCASLLHG
;
A
#
# COMPACT_ATOMS: atom_id res chain seq x y z
N MET A 1 2.23 12.33 -18.47
CA MET A 1 1.42 12.12 -17.25
C MET A 1 0.68 13.41 -16.97
N GLY A 2 -0.66 13.38 -16.95
CA GLY A 2 -1.52 14.54 -16.71
C GLY A 2 -1.87 14.73 -15.23
N ILE A 3 -0.86 14.75 -14.35
CA ILE A 3 -1.05 14.98 -12.90
C ILE A 3 -0.92 16.48 -12.64
N THR A 4 -1.97 17.09 -12.08
CA THR A 4 -2.02 18.52 -11.77
C THR A 4 -1.73 18.82 -10.30
N LEU A 5 -2.06 17.90 -9.38
CA LEU A 5 -1.84 18.06 -7.95
C LEU A 5 -1.36 16.75 -7.33
N HIS A 6 -0.46 16.86 -6.35
CA HIS A 6 -0.03 15.77 -5.49
C HIS A 6 -0.25 16.19 -4.03
N LEU A 7 -1.09 15.45 -3.32
CA LEU A 7 -1.50 15.75 -1.95
C LEU A 7 -1.23 14.53 -1.07
N LEU A 8 -0.78 14.75 0.16
CA LEU A 8 -0.59 13.66 1.11
C LEU A 8 -1.96 13.14 1.56
N LEU A 9 -2.09 11.82 1.77
CA LEU A 9 -3.36 11.21 2.16
C LEU A 9 -3.92 11.83 3.46
N HIS A 10 -3.03 12.10 4.42
CA HIS A 10 -3.39 12.60 5.75
C HIS A 10 -3.36 14.12 5.88
N SER A 11 -3.18 14.88 4.79
CA SER A 11 -3.38 16.33 4.83
C SER A 11 -4.87 16.68 4.77
N ASP A 12 -5.18 17.89 5.23
CA ASP A 12 -6.46 18.52 4.93
C ASP A 12 -6.59 18.72 3.42
N ARG A 13 -7.72 18.31 2.85
CA ARG A 13 -7.98 18.32 1.41
C ARG A 13 -9.41 18.79 1.17
N ASP A 14 -9.57 19.84 0.39
CA ASP A 14 -10.88 20.34 -0.02
C ASP A 14 -11.50 19.41 -1.08
N PRO A 15 -12.83 19.29 -1.15
CA PRO A 15 -13.50 18.55 -2.22
C PRO A 15 -13.20 19.14 -3.60
N ILE A 16 -12.88 18.28 -4.55
CA ILE A 16 -12.69 18.61 -5.97
C ILE A 16 -13.54 17.61 -6.78
N PRO A 17 -14.88 17.77 -6.80
CA PRO A 17 -15.80 16.74 -7.28
C PRO A 17 -15.76 16.49 -8.79
N ASP A 18 -15.13 17.37 -9.58
CA ASP A 18 -15.05 17.29 -11.05
C ASP A 18 -13.70 16.73 -11.55
N VAL A 19 -12.87 16.17 -10.67
CA VAL A 19 -11.58 15.58 -11.05
C VAL A 19 -11.44 14.15 -10.55
N PRO A 20 -10.82 13.25 -11.35
CA PRO A 20 -10.44 11.92 -10.90
C PRO A 20 -9.24 11.98 -9.93
N ALA A 21 -9.25 11.13 -8.91
CA ALA A 21 -8.14 10.96 -7.98
C ALA A 21 -7.47 9.60 -8.15
N VAL A 22 -6.14 9.62 -8.15
CA VAL A 22 -5.30 8.42 -8.12
C VAL A 22 -4.68 8.29 -6.73
N TYR A 23 -5.05 7.25 -6.01
CA TYR A 23 -4.46 6.89 -4.73
C TYR A 23 -3.28 5.96 -4.99
N PHE A 24 -2.11 6.30 -4.46
CA PHE A 24 -0.92 5.46 -4.46
C PHE A 24 -0.41 5.36 -3.03
N VAL A 25 -0.83 4.31 -2.32
CA VAL A 25 -0.74 4.25 -0.85
C VAL A 25 -0.40 2.84 -0.35
N MET A 26 0.22 2.74 0.83
CA MET A 26 0.32 1.45 1.52
C MET A 26 -1.07 1.02 2.02
N PRO A 27 -1.43 -0.27 1.99
CA PRO A 27 -2.72 -0.76 2.51
C PRO A 27 -2.72 -0.88 4.04
N THR A 28 -2.33 0.17 4.77
CA THR A 28 -2.40 0.21 6.25
C THR A 28 -3.82 0.54 6.71
N GLU A 29 -4.21 0.14 7.93
CA GLU A 29 -5.55 0.42 8.46
C GLU A 29 -5.88 1.91 8.43
N GLU A 30 -4.95 2.75 8.90
CA GLU A 30 -5.08 4.21 8.88
C GLU A 30 -5.31 4.77 7.47
N ASN A 31 -4.61 4.24 6.46
CA ASN A 31 -4.78 4.70 5.08
C ASN A 31 -6.14 4.27 4.53
N ILE A 32 -6.57 3.04 4.81
CA ILE A 32 -7.88 2.52 4.39
C ILE A 32 -9.00 3.35 5.02
N ASP A 33 -8.91 3.64 6.32
CA ASP A 33 -9.89 4.45 7.03
C ASP A 33 -10.01 5.85 6.43
N ARG A 34 -8.87 6.49 6.13
CA ARG A 34 -8.84 7.81 5.51
C ARG A 34 -9.46 7.79 4.10
N MET A 35 -9.19 6.77 3.31
CA MET A 35 -9.80 6.57 1.99
C MET A 35 -11.31 6.35 2.09
N CYS A 36 -11.76 5.52 3.03
CA CYS A 36 -13.19 5.29 3.31
C CYS A 36 -13.90 6.58 3.75
N GLN A 37 -13.20 7.50 4.43
CA GLN A 37 -13.72 8.82 4.74
C GLN A 37 -13.83 9.71 3.50
N ASP A 38 -12.82 9.69 2.61
CA ASP A 38 -12.86 10.45 1.36
C ASP A 38 -14.05 10.02 0.48
N LEU A 39 -14.32 8.71 0.39
CA LEU A 39 -15.49 8.17 -0.31
C LEU A 39 -16.81 8.66 0.28
N ARG A 40 -16.93 8.67 1.61
CA ARG A 40 -18.10 9.18 2.33
C ARG A 40 -18.32 10.67 2.12
N ASN A 41 -17.24 11.42 2.01
CA ASN A 41 -17.25 12.86 1.77
C ASN A 41 -17.38 13.23 0.28
N GLN A 42 -17.31 12.25 -0.62
CA GLN A 42 -17.38 12.42 -2.07
C GLN A 42 -16.39 13.49 -2.57
N LEU A 43 -15.13 13.40 -2.11
CA LEU A 43 -14.11 14.41 -2.43
C LEU A 43 -13.78 14.52 -3.93
N TYR A 44 -13.91 13.44 -4.69
CA TYR A 44 -13.49 13.36 -6.09
C TYR A 44 -14.55 12.71 -6.97
N GLU A 45 -14.47 12.95 -8.29
CA GLU A 45 -15.38 12.37 -9.28
C GLU A 45 -15.27 10.84 -9.34
N SER A 46 -14.03 10.35 -9.32
CA SER A 46 -13.71 8.93 -9.39
C SER A 46 -12.40 8.62 -8.68
N TYR A 47 -12.30 7.38 -8.20
CA TYR A 47 -11.24 6.89 -7.33
C TYR A 47 -10.52 5.72 -8.01
N TYR A 48 -9.25 5.91 -8.31
CA TYR A 48 -8.35 4.88 -8.82
C TYR A 48 -7.41 4.46 -7.68
N LEU A 49 -7.67 3.29 -7.11
CA LEU A 49 -6.97 2.80 -5.93
C LEU A 49 -5.78 1.95 -6.37
N ASN A 50 -4.56 2.39 -6.04
CA ASN A 50 -3.33 1.67 -6.33
C ASN A 50 -2.60 1.43 -5.02
N PHE A 51 -2.62 0.19 -4.54
CA PHE A 51 -1.93 -0.19 -3.32
C PHE A 51 -0.48 -0.55 -3.63
N ILE A 52 0.43 -0.06 -2.80
CA ILE A 52 1.87 -0.29 -2.98
C ILE A 52 2.21 -1.77 -2.78
N SER A 53 1.56 -2.46 -1.85
CA SER A 53 1.63 -3.91 -1.65
C SER A 53 0.23 -4.53 -1.72
N ALA A 54 0.14 -5.86 -1.66
CA ALA A 54 -1.13 -6.56 -1.72
C ALA A 54 -2.08 -6.13 -0.59
N ILE A 55 -3.30 -5.76 -0.94
CA ILE A 55 -4.35 -5.47 0.04
C ILE A 55 -5.03 -6.76 0.53
N SER A 56 -5.31 -6.82 1.84
CA SER A 56 -6.04 -7.95 2.41
C SER A 56 -7.52 -7.91 2.03
N ARG A 57 -8.15 -9.09 1.98
CA ARG A 57 -9.59 -9.21 1.70
C ARG A 57 -10.45 -8.39 2.68
N SER A 58 -10.12 -8.41 3.97
CA SER A 58 -10.84 -7.63 4.99
C SER A 58 -10.86 -6.14 4.64
N LYS A 59 -9.70 -5.57 4.28
CA LYS A 59 -9.59 -4.15 3.95
C LYS A 59 -10.32 -3.79 2.65
N LEU A 60 -10.37 -4.71 1.69
CA LEU A 60 -11.21 -4.55 0.49
C LEU A 60 -12.71 -4.53 0.85
N GLU A 61 -13.13 -5.41 1.76
CA GLU A 61 -14.51 -5.44 2.26
C GLU A 61 -14.85 -4.14 2.99
N ASP A 62 -13.94 -3.57 3.76
CA ASP A 62 -14.11 -2.26 4.42
C ASP A 62 -14.33 -1.13 3.40
N ILE A 63 -13.52 -1.06 2.34
CA ILE A 63 -13.70 -0.09 1.25
C ILE A 63 -15.03 -0.31 0.54
N ALA A 64 -15.39 -1.56 0.23
CA ALA A 64 -16.64 -1.88 -0.44
C ALA A 64 -17.85 -1.46 0.39
N ASN A 65 -17.83 -1.72 1.70
CA ASN A 65 -18.88 -1.30 2.63
C ASN A 65 -18.98 0.23 2.71
N ALA A 66 -17.86 0.94 2.77
CA ALA A 66 -17.84 2.40 2.76
C ALA A 66 -18.40 2.98 1.46
N ALA A 67 -18.03 2.41 0.30
CA ALA A 67 -18.52 2.83 -1.00
C ALA A 67 -20.03 2.58 -1.16
N LEU A 68 -20.55 1.45 -0.64
CA LEU A 68 -21.98 1.15 -0.61
C LEU A 68 -22.74 2.16 0.27
N ALA A 69 -22.26 2.40 1.49
CA ALA A 69 -22.89 3.34 2.42
C ALA A 69 -22.89 4.78 1.87
N ALA A 70 -21.84 5.17 1.15
CA ALA A 70 -21.71 6.48 0.52
C ALA A 70 -22.43 6.61 -0.84
N SER A 71 -23.04 5.53 -1.36
CA SER A 71 -23.55 5.47 -2.75
C SER A 71 -22.48 5.84 -3.79
N ALA A 72 -21.23 5.50 -3.53
CA ALA A 72 -20.05 5.86 -4.34
C ALA A 72 -19.46 4.66 -5.11
N VAL A 73 -20.16 3.52 -5.17
CA VAL A 73 -19.66 2.30 -5.85
C VAL A 73 -19.25 2.55 -7.29
N THR A 74 -20.03 3.36 -8.03
CA THR A 74 -19.72 3.70 -9.43
C THR A 74 -18.54 4.66 -9.57
N GLN A 75 -18.14 5.33 -8.49
CA GLN A 75 -17.00 6.25 -8.46
C GLN A 75 -15.68 5.48 -8.24
N VAL A 76 -15.71 4.30 -7.62
CA VAL A 76 -14.52 3.44 -7.49
C VAL A 76 -14.23 2.80 -8.84
N ALA A 77 -13.37 3.44 -9.64
CA ALA A 77 -13.15 3.09 -11.03
C ALA A 77 -12.26 1.86 -11.21
N LYS A 78 -11.18 1.76 -10.41
CA LYS A 78 -10.21 0.65 -10.47
C LYS A 78 -9.56 0.43 -9.12
N VAL A 79 -9.19 -0.82 -8.85
CA VAL A 79 -8.42 -1.24 -7.68
C VAL A 79 -7.30 -2.16 -8.15
N PHE A 80 -6.05 -1.83 -7.78
CA PHE A 80 -4.86 -2.59 -8.17
C PHE A 80 -3.87 -2.72 -7.02
N ASP A 81 -3.22 -3.89 -6.98
CA ASP A 81 -1.99 -4.09 -6.23
C ASP A 81 -0.80 -3.85 -7.19
N GLN A 82 0.08 -2.92 -6.83
CA GLN A 82 1.20 -2.50 -7.68
C GLN A 82 2.47 -3.28 -7.39
N TYR A 83 2.61 -3.89 -6.21
CA TYR A 83 3.80 -4.63 -5.78
C TYR A 83 5.10 -3.82 -5.86
N LEU A 84 5.05 -2.58 -5.36
CA LEU A 84 6.15 -1.59 -5.38
C LEU A 84 6.67 -1.24 -3.97
N ASN A 85 6.59 -2.17 -3.00
CA ASN A 85 7.07 -1.95 -1.62
C ASN A 85 8.61 -2.03 -1.50
N PHE A 86 9.33 -1.24 -2.30
CA PHE A 86 10.79 -1.09 -2.24
C PHE A 86 11.19 0.23 -2.90
N ILE A 87 12.43 0.67 -2.71
CA ILE A 87 12.97 1.84 -3.39
C ILE A 87 14.22 1.43 -4.15
N THR A 88 14.21 1.62 -5.46
CA THR A 88 15.39 1.53 -6.32
C THR A 88 16.23 2.79 -6.15
N LEU A 89 17.52 2.61 -5.87
CA LEU A 89 18.51 3.69 -5.79
C LEU A 89 19.34 3.78 -7.08
N GLU A 90 19.71 2.62 -7.65
CA GLU A 90 20.43 2.44 -8.91
C GLU A 90 19.90 1.19 -9.62
N ASP A 91 20.31 0.93 -10.87
CA ASP A 91 19.79 -0.19 -11.68
C ASP A 91 19.91 -1.57 -10.99
N ASP A 92 20.94 -1.77 -10.18
CA ASP A 92 21.24 -2.99 -9.44
C ASP A 92 21.23 -2.81 -7.91
N MET A 93 20.75 -1.65 -7.42
CA MET A 93 20.69 -1.33 -6.00
C MET A 93 19.29 -0.91 -5.57
N PHE A 94 18.73 -1.61 -4.60
CA PHE A 94 17.46 -1.27 -3.97
C PHE A 94 17.56 -1.34 -2.45
N VAL A 95 16.63 -0.67 -1.77
CA VAL A 95 16.44 -0.74 -0.32
C VAL A 95 15.03 -1.18 0.00
N LEU A 96 14.92 -2.04 1.01
CA LEU A 96 13.65 -2.48 1.57
C LEU A 96 13.19 -1.48 2.63
N CYS A 97 11.88 -1.34 2.80
CA CYS A 97 11.27 -0.69 3.98
C CYS A 97 11.72 0.76 4.27
N ASN A 98 11.36 1.73 3.43
CA ASN A 98 11.68 3.14 3.73
C ASN A 98 10.82 3.75 4.85
N GLN A 99 9.60 3.24 5.07
CA GLN A 99 8.65 3.85 6.00
C GLN A 99 8.88 3.46 7.47
N ASN A 100 9.67 2.42 7.75
CA ASN A 100 9.89 1.89 9.10
C ASN A 100 11.36 1.53 9.35
N LYS A 101 12.25 2.49 9.10
CA LYS A 101 13.70 2.34 9.30
C LYS A 101 14.09 1.93 10.72
N GLU A 102 13.25 2.20 11.71
CA GLU A 102 13.50 1.77 13.08
C GLU A 102 13.12 0.30 13.31
N LEU A 103 12.03 -0.18 12.70
CA LEU A 103 11.58 -1.58 12.83
C LEU A 103 12.54 -2.54 12.13
N VAL A 104 12.90 -2.23 10.87
CA VAL A 104 13.79 -3.08 10.06
C VAL A 104 15.19 -2.46 10.08
N SER A 105 15.87 -2.58 11.21
CA SER A 105 17.26 -2.14 11.37
C SER A 105 18.12 -3.19 12.04
N TYR A 106 19.43 -3.14 11.77
CA TYR A 106 20.41 -3.97 12.46
C TYR A 106 20.26 -3.87 13.98
N ARG A 107 20.01 -2.66 14.50
CA ARG A 107 19.81 -2.44 15.94
C ARG A 107 18.54 -3.10 16.45
N ALA A 108 17.42 -2.97 15.74
CA ALA A 108 16.14 -3.55 16.16
C ALA A 108 16.19 -5.08 16.18
N ILE A 109 16.88 -5.70 15.22
CA ILE A 109 17.02 -7.16 15.11
C ILE A 109 17.97 -7.72 16.17
N ASN A 110 19.02 -6.97 16.55
CA ASN A 110 20.08 -7.46 17.45
C ASN A 110 19.94 -6.98 18.91
N ARG A 111 18.85 -6.31 19.28
CA ARG A 111 18.65 -5.91 20.68
C ARG A 111 18.30 -7.15 21.54
N PRO A 112 18.81 -7.23 22.78
CA PRO A 112 18.66 -8.42 23.62
C PRO A 112 17.22 -8.65 24.11
N ASP A 113 16.36 -7.64 24.01
CA ASP A 113 14.97 -7.61 24.44
C ASP A 113 13.97 -7.78 23.29
N ILE A 114 14.43 -8.12 22.08
CA ILE A 114 13.51 -8.40 20.97
C ILE A 114 12.66 -9.63 21.29
N THR A 115 11.37 -9.52 21.05
CA THR A 115 10.43 -10.64 21.20
C THR A 115 10.29 -11.42 19.89
N ASP A 116 9.87 -12.69 19.98
CA ASP A 116 9.63 -13.52 18.79
C ASP A 116 8.60 -12.88 17.84
N THR A 117 7.54 -12.28 18.39
CA THR A 117 6.50 -11.58 17.60
C THR A 117 7.06 -10.36 16.84
N GLU A 118 7.96 -9.60 17.47
CA GLU A 118 8.62 -8.48 16.79
C GLU A 118 9.55 -8.98 15.69
N MET A 119 10.27 -10.08 15.92
CA MET A 119 11.12 -10.71 14.90
C MET A 119 10.29 -11.21 13.71
N GLU A 120 9.17 -11.88 13.96
CA GLU A 120 8.22 -12.31 12.92
C GLU A 120 7.73 -11.12 12.08
N THR A 121 7.36 -10.02 12.73
CA THR A 121 6.93 -8.79 12.04
C THR A 121 8.03 -8.23 11.13
N VAL A 122 9.29 -8.24 11.60
CA VAL A 122 10.43 -7.81 10.78
C VAL A 122 10.63 -8.73 9.57
N MET A 123 10.56 -10.04 9.78
CA MET A 123 10.69 -11.03 8.70
C MET A 123 9.59 -10.86 7.65
N ASP A 124 8.33 -10.74 8.07
CA ASP A 124 7.19 -10.55 7.17
C ASP A 124 7.35 -9.29 6.32
N THR A 125 7.83 -8.20 6.92
CA THR A 125 8.06 -6.94 6.21
C THR A 125 9.16 -7.07 5.13
N ILE A 126 10.26 -7.78 5.46
CA ILE A 126 11.34 -8.06 4.51
C ILE A 126 10.84 -8.95 3.36
N VAL A 127 10.10 -10.01 3.68
CA VAL A 127 9.55 -10.96 2.70
C VAL A 127 8.58 -10.28 1.75
N ASP A 128 7.66 -9.45 2.26
CA ASP A 128 6.72 -8.68 1.42
C ASP A 128 7.43 -7.75 0.45
N SER A 129 8.46 -7.03 0.94
CA SER A 129 9.23 -6.10 0.12
C SER A 129 10.04 -6.83 -0.97
N LEU A 130 10.66 -7.96 -0.63
CA LEU A 130 11.37 -8.81 -1.61
C LEU A 130 10.42 -9.43 -2.62
N PHE A 131 9.25 -9.89 -2.19
CA PHE A 131 8.22 -10.40 -3.09
C PHE A 131 7.81 -9.34 -4.11
N CYS A 132 7.53 -8.12 -3.65
CA CYS A 132 7.23 -6.97 -4.51
C CYS A 132 8.32 -6.74 -5.57
N PHE A 133 9.59 -6.78 -5.16
CA PHE A 133 10.73 -6.63 -6.06
C PHE A 133 10.77 -7.74 -7.12
N PHE A 134 10.64 -9.01 -6.73
CA PHE A 134 10.68 -10.14 -7.67
C PHE A 134 9.50 -10.15 -8.64
N VAL A 135 8.30 -9.78 -8.18
CA VAL A 135 7.14 -9.59 -9.06
C VAL A 135 7.43 -8.51 -10.10
N THR A 136 8.01 -7.38 -9.69
CA THR A 136 8.36 -6.26 -10.58
C THR A 136 9.42 -6.65 -11.62
N LEU A 137 10.38 -7.52 -11.28
CA LEU A 137 11.35 -8.06 -12.23
C LEU A 137 10.77 -9.08 -13.23
N GLY A 138 9.48 -9.43 -13.12
CA GLY A 138 8.87 -10.48 -13.94
C GLY A 138 9.28 -11.90 -13.54
N LEU A 139 9.85 -12.08 -12.35
CA LEU A 139 10.26 -13.37 -11.80
C LEU A 139 9.18 -14.00 -10.89
N GLY A 140 7.99 -13.41 -10.82
CA GLY A 140 6.90 -13.82 -9.92
C GLY A 140 6.54 -15.32 -10.02
N ASP A 141 6.55 -15.89 -11.22
CA ASP A 141 6.25 -17.32 -11.43
C ASP A 141 7.30 -18.26 -10.81
N THR A 142 8.56 -17.81 -10.69
CA THR A 142 9.64 -18.62 -10.11
C THR A 142 9.63 -18.55 -8.57
N CYS A 143 9.22 -17.41 -8.00
CA CYS A 143 9.10 -17.23 -6.55
C CYS A 143 7.85 -17.90 -5.96
N ALA A 144 6.71 -17.90 -6.68
CA ALA A 144 5.49 -18.57 -6.23
C ALA A 144 5.68 -20.09 -6.02
N SER A 145 6.51 -20.73 -6.85
CA SER A 145 6.86 -22.15 -6.71
C SER A 145 7.76 -22.47 -5.51
N LEU A 146 8.51 -21.49 -4.99
CA LEU A 146 9.40 -21.69 -3.84
C LEU A 146 8.69 -21.54 -2.49
N LEU A 147 7.57 -20.82 -2.44
CA LEU A 147 6.78 -20.63 -1.22
C LEU A 147 5.73 -21.74 -0.98
N HIS A 148 5.49 -22.60 -1.98
CA HIS A 148 4.58 -23.75 -1.88
C HIS A 148 5.32 -25.10 -1.90
N GLY A 149 6.64 -25.10 -1.67
CA GLY A 149 7.50 -26.30 -1.64
C GLY A 149 7.85 -26.76 -0.24
#